data_AF-A0A534M9P9-F1
#
_entry.id   AF-A0A534M9P9-F1
#
_cell.length_a   1.000
_cell.length_b   1.000
_cell.length_c   1.000
_cell.angle_alpha   90.00
_cell.angle_beta   90.00
_cell.angle_gamma   90.00
#
_symmetry.space_group_name_H-M   'P 1'
#
loop_
_entity.id
_entity.type
_entity.pdbx_description
1 polymer ?
#
loop_
_entity_poly.entity_id
_entity_poly.type
_entity_poly.pdbx_seq_one_letter_code
_entity_poly.pdbx_strand_id
1 'polypeptide(L)'
;MNRVLAWLEMFGLFALLYVGIPYAGLRIDRILGLSPLPIFVRGLGLILLSVGVAILAWCFALFSRVGRGTPNPAMPPESLVTIGPYQWTRNPIALGHATALIGLSLFLGSVFAAVIVVVLAFPVHLAMLHEERTLEARFGDAYRLYKASVPRWVPRPWKR
;
A
#
# COMPACT_ATOMS: atom_id res chain seq x y z
N MET A 1 -6.12 -15.25 -19.12
CA MET A 1 -5.23 -15.26 -17.94
C MET A 1 -5.80 -16.22 -16.91
N ASN A 2 -5.02 -17.19 -16.43
CA ASN A 2 -5.49 -18.19 -15.46
C ASN A 2 -5.63 -17.51 -14.08
N ARG A 3 -6.84 -17.55 -13.49
CA ARG A 3 -7.10 -16.94 -12.17
C ARG A 3 -6.13 -17.45 -11.09
N VAL A 4 -5.71 -18.71 -11.19
CA VAL A 4 -4.74 -19.32 -10.27
C VAL A 4 -3.37 -18.61 -10.36
N LEU A 5 -2.90 -18.30 -11.57
CA LEU A 5 -1.63 -17.59 -11.76
C LEU A 5 -1.65 -16.19 -11.15
N ALA A 6 -2.74 -15.45 -11.34
CA ALA A 6 -2.90 -14.10 -10.78
C ALA A 6 -2.88 -14.08 -9.24
N TRP A 7 -3.43 -15.11 -8.59
CA TRP A 7 -3.34 -15.28 -7.14
C TRP A 7 -1.92 -15.62 -6.71
N LEU A 8 -1.26 -16.55 -7.40
CA LEU A 8 0.13 -16.94 -7.10
C LEU A 8 1.10 -15.76 -7.22
N GLU A 9 0.96 -14.92 -8.25
CA GLU A 9 1.73 -13.70 -8.43
C GLU A 9 1.51 -12.73 -7.27
N MET A 10 0.26 -12.55 -6.84
CA MET A 10 -0.07 -11.66 -5.72
C MET A 10 0.49 -12.18 -4.39
N PHE A 11 0.39 -13.49 -4.12
CA PHE A 11 1.01 -14.11 -2.95
C PHE A 11 2.53 -14.01 -2.98
N GLY A 12 3.14 -14.21 -4.15
CA GLY A 12 4.58 -14.04 -4.35
C GLY A 12 5.03 -12.61 -4.07
N LEU A 13 4.29 -11.62 -4.58
CA LEU A 13 4.55 -10.20 -4.30
C LEU A 13 4.40 -9.89 -2.81
N PHE A 14 3.35 -10.36 -2.15
CA PHE A 14 3.18 -10.14 -0.71
C PHE A 14 4.24 -10.84 0.13
N ALA A 15 4.65 -12.06 -0.22
CA ALA A 15 5.77 -12.74 0.43
C ALA A 15 7.07 -11.95 0.25
N LEU A 16 7.35 -11.45 -0.96
CA LEU A 16 8.51 -10.61 -1.23
C LEU A 16 8.47 -9.32 -0.40
N LEU A 17 7.32 -8.66 -0.32
CA LEU A 17 7.16 -7.42 0.44
C LEU A 17 7.28 -7.63 1.95
N TYR A 18 6.57 -8.61 2.52
CA TYR A 18 6.45 -8.79 3.97
C TYR A 18 7.48 -9.73 4.59
N VAL A 19 8.18 -10.52 3.78
CA VAL A 19 9.27 -11.40 4.24
C VAL A 19 10.60 -11.01 3.60
N GLY A 20 10.61 -10.79 2.29
CA GLY A 20 11.84 -10.45 1.54
C GLY A 20 12.46 -9.12 1.98
N ILE A 21 11.67 -8.04 2.08
CA ILE A 21 12.18 -6.72 2.51
C ILE A 21 12.73 -6.77 3.94
N PRO A 22 11.99 -7.25 4.96
CA PRO A 22 12.53 -7.34 6.32
C PRO A 22 13.77 -8.23 6.40
N TYR A 23 13.77 -9.37 5.70
CA TYR A 23 14.93 -10.26 5.65
C TYR A 23 16.16 -9.54 5.07
N ALA A 24 16.02 -8.91 3.91
CA ALA A 24 17.11 -8.18 3.28
C ALA A 24 17.61 -7.02 4.16
N GLY A 25 16.70 -6.23 4.72
CA GLY A 25 17.03 -5.13 5.62
C GLY A 25 17.81 -5.58 6.85
N LEU A 26 17.34 -6.61 7.55
CA LEU A 26 18.04 -7.18 8.71
C LEU A 26 19.41 -7.77 8.35
N ARG A 27 19.55 -8.36 7.16
CA ARG A 27 20.85 -8.86 6.68
C ARG A 27 21.82 -7.71 6.43
N ILE A 28 21.37 -6.62 5.81
CA ILE A 28 22.19 -5.44 5.55
C ILE A 28 22.59 -4.76 6.87
N ASP A 29 21.65 -4.55 7.79
CA ASP A 29 21.93 -3.98 9.11
C ASP A 29 23.02 -4.76 9.84
N ARG A 30 22.95 -6.10 9.81
CA ARG A 30 24.00 -6.97 10.40
C ARG A 30 25.36 -6.84 9.71
N ILE A 31 25.38 -6.80 8.37
CA ILE A 31 26.63 -6.63 7.60
C ILE A 31 27.28 -5.29 7.93
N LEU A 32 26.48 -4.24 8.12
CA LEU A 32 26.94 -2.89 8.44
C LEU A 32 27.17 -2.66 9.95
N GLY A 33 26.93 -3.66 10.80
CA GLY A 33 27.11 -3.53 12.25
C GLY A 33 26.15 -2.55 12.92
N LEU A 34 24.97 -2.31 12.33
CA LEU A 34 23.97 -1.40 12.90
C LEU A 34 23.32 -2.02 14.14
N SER A 35 23.24 -1.23 15.20
CA SER A 35 22.48 -1.62 16.39
C SER A 35 20.98 -1.56 16.12
N PRO A 36 20.17 -2.50 16.67
CA PRO A 36 18.72 -2.44 16.53
C PRO A 36 18.15 -1.12 17.08
N LEU A 37 17.04 -0.67 16.48
CA LEU A 37 16.37 0.54 16.94
C LEU A 37 15.91 0.43 18.41
N PRO A 38 15.90 1.57 19.16
CA PRO A 38 15.44 1.59 20.54
C PRO A 38 14.02 1.06 20.72
N ILE A 39 13.72 0.53 21.91
CA ILE A 39 12.43 -0.13 22.19
C ILE A 39 11.21 0.79 21.97
N PHE A 40 11.33 2.10 22.25
CA PHE A 40 10.23 3.05 22.02
C PHE A 40 9.93 3.23 20.52
N VAL A 41 10.97 3.22 19.66
CA VAL A 41 10.80 3.28 18.20
C VAL A 41 10.12 2.01 17.69
N ARG A 42 10.48 0.85 18.25
CA ARG A 42 9.86 -0.43 17.94
C ARG A 42 8.38 -0.46 18.35
N GLY A 43 8.04 0.14 19.49
CA GLY A 43 6.66 0.35 19.94
C GLY A 43 5.86 1.22 18.97
N LEU A 44 6.43 2.33 18.49
CA LEU A 44 5.83 3.14 17.43
C LEU A 44 5.66 2.34 16.12
N GLY A 45 6.64 1.49 15.80
CA GLY A 45 6.57 0.56 14.67
C GLY A 45 5.35 -0.36 14.73
N LEU A 46 5.06 -0.92 15.90
CA LEU A 46 3.87 -1.76 16.11
C LEU A 46 2.57 -0.97 15.87
N ILE A 47 2.49 0.26 16.38
CA ILE A 47 1.32 1.14 16.15
C ILE A 47 1.13 1.39 14.66
N LEU A 48 2.20 1.75 13.93
CA LEU A 48 2.12 1.97 12.48
C LEU A 48 1.74 0.70 11.72
N LEU A 49 2.28 -0.45 12.11
CA LEU A 49 1.91 -1.74 11.54
C LEU A 49 0.41 -2.00 11.70
N SER A 50 -0.13 -1.81 12.90
CA SER A 50 -1.56 -1.98 13.17
C SER A 50 -2.43 -1.02 12.35
N VAL A 51 -2.04 0.26 12.25
CA VAL A 51 -2.76 1.25 11.43
C VAL A 51 -2.74 0.86 9.95
N GLY A 52 -1.59 0.48 9.40
CA GLY A 52 -1.47 0.06 8.01
C GLY A 52 -2.33 -1.17 7.70
N VAL A 53 -2.32 -2.17 8.59
CA VAL A 53 -3.16 -3.38 8.47
C VAL A 53 -4.64 -3.04 8.54
N ALA A 54 -5.05 -2.13 9.43
CA ALA A 54 -6.44 -1.69 9.54
C ALA A 54 -6.93 -0.98 8.26
N ILE A 55 -6.10 -0.12 7.66
CA ILE A 55 -6.41 0.53 6.36
C ILE A 55 -6.58 -0.50 5.26
N LEU A 56 -5.68 -1.49 5.18
CA LEU A 56 -5.75 -2.56 4.18
C LEU A 56 -7.03 -3.38 4.37
N ALA A 57 -7.33 -3.80 5.60
CA ALA A 57 -8.53 -4.56 5.92
C ALA A 57 -9.81 -3.79 5.52
N TRP A 58 -9.86 -2.48 5.77
CA TRP A 58 -10.98 -1.63 5.35
C TRP A 58 -11.10 -1.58 3.83
N CYS A 59 -10.00 -1.40 3.10
CA CYS A 59 -10.02 -1.43 1.63
C CYS A 59 -10.54 -2.76 1.11
N PHE A 60 -9.99 -3.90 1.57
CA PHE A 60 -10.46 -5.23 1.17
C PHE A 60 -11.94 -5.47 1.48
N ALA A 61 -12.43 -5.02 2.64
CA ALA A 61 -13.84 -5.10 2.98
C ALA A 61 -14.72 -4.30 2.01
N LEU A 62 -14.29 -3.12 1.56
CA LEU A 62 -15.02 -2.32 0.57
C LEU A 62 -15.05 -2.99 -0.81
N PHE A 63 -13.96 -3.59 -1.27
CA PHE A 63 -13.96 -4.34 -2.53
C PHE A 63 -14.91 -5.54 -2.50
N SER A 64 -14.90 -6.28 -1.39
CA SER A 64 -15.79 -7.43 -1.20
C SER A 64 -17.27 -7.02 -1.16
N ARG A 65 -17.60 -5.90 -0.49
CA ARG A 65 -19.00 -5.46 -0.28
C ARG A 65 -19.57 -4.59 -1.40
N VAL A 66 -18.74 -3.79 -2.07
CA VAL A 66 -19.18 -2.72 -2.99
C VAL A 66 -18.62 -2.93 -4.40
N GLY A 67 -17.35 -3.27 -4.52
CA GLY A 67 -16.66 -3.38 -5.82
C GLY A 67 -16.99 -4.63 -6.64
N ARG A 68 -17.61 -5.65 -6.01
CA ARG A 68 -17.91 -6.98 -6.59
C ARG A 68 -16.72 -7.61 -7.33
N GLY A 69 -15.50 -7.34 -6.85
CA GLY A 69 -14.25 -7.78 -7.46
C GLY A 69 -13.11 -7.66 -6.46
N THR A 70 -11.87 -7.70 -6.94
CA THR A 70 -10.69 -7.60 -6.08
C THR A 70 -9.85 -6.38 -6.44
N PRO A 71 -8.96 -5.91 -5.55
CA PRO A 71 -7.96 -4.91 -5.90
C PRO A 71 -6.95 -5.39 -6.97
N ASN A 72 -6.99 -6.68 -7.34
CA ASN A 72 -6.06 -7.24 -8.31
C ASN A 72 -6.39 -6.73 -9.73
N PRO A 73 -5.43 -6.11 -10.46
CA PRO A 73 -5.62 -5.68 -11.84
C PRO A 73 -6.08 -6.80 -12.79
N ALA A 74 -5.73 -8.06 -12.47
CA ALA A 74 -6.16 -9.25 -13.21
C ALA A 74 -7.64 -9.61 -13.01
N MET A 75 -8.27 -9.09 -11.96
CA MET A 75 -9.69 -9.29 -11.62
C MET A 75 -10.26 -7.96 -11.09
N PRO A 76 -10.32 -6.94 -11.96
CA PRO A 76 -10.59 -5.58 -11.53
C PRO A 76 -12.05 -5.43 -11.08
N PRO A 77 -12.36 -4.47 -10.19
CA PRO A 77 -13.71 -4.23 -9.72
C PRO A 77 -14.63 -3.80 -10.87
N GLU A 78 -15.91 -4.13 -10.80
CA GLU A 78 -16.91 -3.73 -11.80
C GLU A 78 -17.30 -2.25 -11.67
N SER A 79 -17.18 -1.70 -10.45
CA SER A 79 -17.55 -0.34 -10.11
C SER A 79 -16.37 0.44 -9.51
N LEU A 80 -16.39 1.76 -9.69
CA LEU A 80 -15.42 2.66 -9.08
C LEU A 80 -15.74 2.83 -7.58
N VAL A 81 -14.84 2.40 -6.70
CA VAL A 81 -14.98 2.55 -5.25
C VAL A 81 -14.44 3.92 -4.82
N THR A 82 -15.32 4.78 -4.30
CA THR A 82 -14.99 6.17 -3.89
C THR A 82 -15.34 6.49 -2.43
N ILE A 83 -15.64 5.46 -1.62
CA ILE A 83 -16.07 5.60 -0.21
C ILE A 83 -15.01 5.12 0.78
N GLY A 84 -15.12 5.53 2.05
CA GLY A 84 -14.18 5.13 3.10
C GLY A 84 -12.79 5.73 2.86
N PRO A 85 -11.69 4.95 2.94
CA PRO A 85 -10.34 5.46 2.75
C PRO A 85 -10.12 6.13 1.38
N TYR A 86 -10.91 5.72 0.38
CA TYR A 86 -10.92 6.28 -0.97
C TYR A 86 -11.40 7.73 -1.03
N GLN A 87 -12.02 8.26 0.04
CA GLN A 87 -12.39 9.68 0.12
C GLN A 87 -11.21 10.58 0.51
N TRP A 88 -10.16 10.01 1.13
CA TRP A 88 -9.00 10.75 1.60
C TRP A 88 -7.84 10.71 0.62
N THR A 89 -7.68 9.58 -0.06
CA THR A 89 -6.63 9.36 -1.05
C THR A 89 -7.14 8.41 -2.12
N ARG A 90 -6.69 8.61 -3.36
CA ARG A 90 -7.03 7.68 -4.45
C ARG A 90 -6.31 6.34 -4.36
N ASN A 91 -5.25 6.24 -3.57
CA ASN A 91 -4.42 5.05 -3.45
C ASN A 91 -4.26 4.57 -1.99
N PRO A 92 -5.35 4.28 -1.27
CA PRO A 92 -5.29 3.93 0.15
C PRO A 92 -4.61 2.58 0.40
N ILE A 93 -4.68 1.63 -0.54
CA ILE A 93 -4.01 0.33 -0.42
C ILE A 93 -2.49 0.49 -0.37
N ALA A 94 -1.92 1.27 -1.29
CA ALA A 94 -0.49 1.52 -1.29
C ALA A 94 -0.03 2.30 -0.05
N LEU A 95 -0.83 3.27 0.41
CA LEU A 95 -0.55 3.97 1.67
C LEU A 95 -0.61 3.00 2.87
N GLY A 96 -1.58 2.09 2.90
CA GLY A 96 -1.69 1.03 3.89
C GLY A 96 -0.46 0.11 3.89
N HIS A 97 -0.02 -0.35 2.72
CA HIS A 97 1.19 -1.16 2.59
C HIS A 97 2.45 -0.41 3.02
N ALA A 98 2.64 0.84 2.59
CA ALA A 98 3.79 1.65 2.99
C ALA A 98 3.81 1.83 4.52
N THR A 99 2.66 2.18 5.12
CA THR A 99 2.52 2.35 6.58
C THR A 99 2.81 1.04 7.32
N ALA A 100 2.26 -0.08 6.85
CA ALA A 100 2.47 -1.40 7.45
C ALA A 100 3.92 -1.86 7.35
N LEU A 101 4.57 -1.70 6.19
CA LEU A 101 5.95 -2.14 5.97
C LEU A 101 6.96 -1.26 6.72
N ILE A 102 6.74 0.06 6.79
CA ILE A 102 7.52 0.95 7.65
C ILE A 102 7.34 0.52 9.12
N GLY A 103 6.10 0.32 9.57
CA GLY A 103 5.81 -0.15 10.92
C GLY A 103 6.50 -1.47 11.26
N LEU A 104 6.43 -2.46 10.36
CA LEU A 104 7.11 -3.74 10.49
C LEU A 104 8.63 -3.59 10.56
N SER A 105 9.21 -2.75 9.71
CA SER A 105 10.65 -2.47 9.70
C SER A 105 11.11 -1.89 11.03
N LEU A 106 10.39 -0.89 11.55
CA LEU A 106 10.66 -0.28 12.84
C LEU A 106 10.46 -1.27 14.00
N PHE A 107 9.40 -2.07 13.97
CA PHE A 107 9.10 -3.08 14.99
C PHE A 107 10.21 -4.14 15.10
N LEU A 108 10.72 -4.60 13.95
CA LEU A 108 11.87 -5.51 13.86
C LEU A 108 13.21 -4.82 14.19
N GLY A 109 13.21 -3.50 14.34
CA GLY A 109 14.38 -2.71 14.69
C GLY A 109 15.34 -2.48 13.53
N SER A 110 14.87 -2.60 12.29
CA SER A 110 15.70 -2.52 11.09
C SER A 110 15.62 -1.16 10.40
N VAL A 111 16.77 -0.50 10.25
CA VAL A 111 16.88 0.79 9.54
C VAL A 111 16.84 0.56 8.04
N PHE A 112 17.61 -0.38 7.51
CA PHE A 112 17.65 -0.63 6.07
C PHE A 112 16.34 -1.21 5.53
N ALA A 113 15.58 -1.97 6.31
CA ALA A 113 14.25 -2.38 5.87
C ALA A 113 13.35 -1.15 5.63
N ALA A 114 13.36 -0.16 6.53
CA ALA A 114 12.60 1.07 6.35
C ALA A 114 13.08 1.87 5.14
N VAL A 115 14.40 1.95 4.91
CA VAL A 115 14.98 2.61 3.73
C VAL A 115 14.53 1.94 2.44
N ILE A 116 14.56 0.60 2.37
CA ILE A 116 14.09 -0.15 1.19
C ILE A 116 12.63 0.19 0.88
N VAL A 117 11.77 0.25 1.91
CA VAL A 117 10.35 0.62 1.71
C VAL A 117 10.20 2.03 1.13
N VAL A 118 10.96 3.01 1.65
CA VAL A 118 10.93 4.39 1.14
C VAL A 118 11.42 4.45 -0.31
N VAL A 119 12.49 3.74 -0.66
CA VAL A 119 13.02 3.67 -2.03
C VAL A 119 11.98 3.05 -2.98
N LEU A 120 11.29 1.99 -2.56
CA LEU A 120 10.25 1.33 -3.35
C LEU A 120 8.98 2.19 -3.53
N ALA A 121 8.80 3.26 -2.74
CA ALA A 121 7.68 4.19 -2.95
C ALA A 121 7.74 4.88 -4.33
N PHE A 122 8.94 5.09 -4.90
CA PHE A 122 9.10 5.71 -6.21
C PHE A 122 8.55 4.86 -7.37
N PRO A 123 8.97 3.59 -7.59
CA PRO A 123 8.37 2.76 -8.64
C PRO A 123 6.87 2.53 -8.42
N VAL A 124 6.42 2.41 -7.16
CA VAL A 124 4.98 2.33 -6.83
C VAL A 124 4.24 3.61 -7.29
N HIS A 125 4.83 4.78 -7.10
CA HIS A 125 4.26 6.04 -7.60
C HIS A 125 4.11 6.05 -9.12
N LEU A 126 5.12 5.56 -9.85
CA LEU A 126 5.06 5.46 -11.31
C LEU A 126 3.97 4.48 -11.76
N ALA A 127 3.84 3.34 -11.09
CA ALA A 127 2.80 2.36 -11.37
C ALA A 127 1.39 2.97 -11.19
N MET A 128 1.19 3.78 -10.16
CA MET A 128 -0.08 4.49 -9.97
C MET A 128 -0.37 5.50 -11.07
N LEU A 129 0.64 6.24 -11.56
CA LEU A 129 0.43 7.17 -12.67
C LEU A 129 -0.09 6.45 -13.91
N HIS A 130 0.41 5.23 -14.15
CA HIS A 130 -0.08 4.37 -15.21
C HIS A 130 -1.51 3.87 -14.91
N GLU A 131 -1.76 3.40 -13.70
CA GLU A 131 -3.09 2.94 -13.26
C GLU A 131 -4.15 4.03 -13.39
N GLU A 132 -3.84 5.28 -13.04
CA GLU A 132 -4.75 6.42 -13.21
C GLU A 132 -5.19 6.60 -14.67
N ARG A 133 -4.28 6.43 -15.64
CA ARG A 133 -4.61 6.52 -17.07
C ARG A 133 -5.53 5.39 -17.49
N THR A 134 -5.28 4.18 -17.00
CA THR A 134 -6.12 3.01 -17.25
C THR A 134 -7.52 3.19 -16.65
N LEU A 135 -7.62 3.76 -15.44
CA LEU A 135 -8.89 4.06 -14.79
C LEU A 135 -9.65 5.18 -15.50
N GLU A 136 -8.97 6.23 -16.00
CA GLU A 136 -9.56 7.26 -16.85
C GLU A 136 -10.12 6.68 -18.16
N ALA A 137 -9.36 5.81 -18.82
CA ALA A 137 -9.80 5.15 -20.06
C ALA A 137 -11.01 4.24 -19.82
N ARG A 138 -11.07 3.56 -18.66
CA ARG A 138 -12.13 2.62 -18.33
C ARG A 138 -13.43 3.27 -17.83
N PHE A 139 -13.32 4.27 -16.96
CA PHE A 139 -14.45 4.86 -16.25
C PHE A 139 -14.80 6.28 -16.72
N GLY A 140 -14.03 6.86 -17.63
CA GLY A 140 -14.34 8.14 -18.27
C GLY A 140 -14.53 9.29 -17.27
N ASP A 141 -15.63 10.03 -17.44
CA ASP A 141 -15.93 11.23 -16.64
C ASP A 141 -16.11 10.93 -15.14
N ALA A 142 -16.63 9.75 -14.79
CA ALA A 142 -16.81 9.38 -13.39
C ALA A 142 -15.47 9.38 -12.63
N TYR A 143 -14.41 8.85 -13.26
CA TYR A 143 -13.08 8.87 -12.67
C TYR A 143 -12.42 10.25 -12.74
N ARG A 144 -12.63 11.02 -13.82
CA ARG A 144 -12.12 12.41 -13.90
C ARG A 144 -12.67 13.29 -12.78
N LEU A 145 -13.97 13.20 -12.49
CA LEU A 145 -14.61 13.92 -11.39
C LEU A 145 -14.05 13.50 -10.03
N TYR A 146 -13.89 12.19 -9.80
CA TYR A 146 -13.28 11.66 -8.59
C TYR A 146 -11.80 12.10 -8.43
N LYS A 147 -11.03 12.09 -9.52
CA LYS A 147 -9.63 12.54 -9.55
C LYS A 147 -9.47 14.02 -9.22
N ALA A 148 -10.43 14.86 -9.60
CA ALA A 148 -10.43 16.28 -9.27
C ALA A 148 -10.71 16.55 -7.77
N SER A 149 -11.58 15.74 -7.16
CA SER A 149 -12.00 15.91 -5.76
C SER A 149 -11.01 15.30 -4.77
N VAL A 150 -10.45 14.13 -5.06
CA VAL A 150 -9.59 13.37 -4.13
C VAL A 150 -8.11 13.48 -4.53
N PRO A 151 -7.19 13.82 -3.60
CA PRO A 151 -5.77 13.85 -3.91
C PRO A 151 -5.19 12.43 -4.08
N ARG A 152 -4.01 12.34 -4.72
CA ARG A 152 -3.36 11.04 -4.97
C ARG A 152 -2.80 10.37 -3.72
N TRP A 153 -2.30 11.17 -2.77
CA TRP A 153 -1.51 10.71 -1.62
C TRP A 153 -1.92 11.38 -0.32
N VAL A 154 -1.68 12.70 -0.22
CA VAL A 154 -1.89 13.46 1.02
C VAL A 154 -3.29 14.05 1.02
N PRO A 155 -4.14 13.76 2.03
CA PRO A 155 -5.47 14.35 2.15
C PRO A 155 -5.37 15.88 2.14
N ARG A 156 -6.27 16.54 1.39
CA ARG A 156 -6.37 18.00 1.44
C ARG A 156 -6.89 18.38 2.84
N PRO A 157 -6.32 19.38 3.52
CA PRO A 157 -6.96 19.93 4.72
C PRO A 157 -8.37 20.40 4.33
N TRP A 158 -9.35 20.09 5.18
CA TRP A 158 -10.76 20.39 4.92
C TRP A 158 -10.91 21.86 4.52
N LYS A 159 -11.36 22.13 3.29
CA LYS A 159 -11.82 23.48 2.93
C LYS A 159 -13.17 23.65 3.60
N ARG A 160 -13.21 24.44 4.68
CA ARG A 160 -14.46 24.93 5.29
C ARG A 160 -15.27 25.71 4.27
#